data_AF-A0A224YK64-F1
#
_entry.id   AF-A0A224YK64-F1
#
_cell.length_a   1.000
_cell.length_b   1.000
_cell.length_c   1.000
_cell.angle_alpha   90.00
_cell.angle_beta   90.00
_cell.angle_gamma   90.00
#
_symmetry.space_group_name_H-M   'P 1'
#
loop_
_entity.id
_entity.type
_entity.pdbx_description
1 polymer ?
#
loop_
_entity_poly.entity_id
_entity_poly.type
_entity_poly.pdbx_seq_one_letter_code
_entity_poly.pdbx_strand_id
1 'polypeptide(L)'
;MQKMMSGWISLAFMVAVAYVSGNSLPSGCNVVTSRSFGNTSRPPLGLFCEEVNKDEHPNRTWIGINLKLPQCTVCCAGKSTTGPDIHYNVSILWESSCARLKNGRGTRNPPGRSRS
;
A
#
# COMPACT_ATOMS: atom_id res chain seq x y z
N MET A 1 -5.90 -12.08 60.95
CA MET A 1 -7.04 -12.66 60.20
C MET A 1 -7.69 -11.57 59.36
N GLN A 2 -7.64 -11.71 58.04
CA GLN A 2 -8.39 -11.02 56.97
C GLN A 2 -7.74 -11.55 55.68
N LYS A 3 -8.12 -12.71 55.12
CA LYS A 3 -9.30 -13.00 54.28
C LYS A 3 -9.74 -11.79 53.45
N MET A 4 -9.43 -11.80 52.15
CA MET A 4 -10.36 -11.77 51.00
C MET A 4 -9.58 -11.41 49.72
N MET A 5 -9.50 -12.36 48.77
CA MET A 5 -10.18 -12.34 47.46
C MET A 5 -9.39 -11.56 46.40
N SER A 6 -8.83 -12.23 45.38
CA SER A 6 -9.49 -12.78 44.18
C SER A 6 -9.41 -11.79 43.00
N GLY A 7 -9.01 -12.32 41.83
CA GLY A 7 -8.96 -11.62 40.53
C GLY A 7 -7.53 -11.51 40.02
N TRP A 8 -6.95 -12.48 39.30
CA TRP A 8 -7.32 -12.88 37.93
C TRP A 8 -7.75 -11.69 37.08
N ILE A 9 -6.78 -10.89 36.63
CA ILE A 9 -6.79 -10.40 35.26
C ILE A 9 -5.45 -10.82 34.66
N SER A 10 -5.48 -11.95 33.93
CA SER A 10 -4.56 -12.21 32.83
C SER A 10 -4.54 -10.95 31.97
N LEU A 11 -3.44 -10.19 32.04
CA LEU A 11 -3.23 -9.08 31.13
C LEU A 11 -2.98 -9.70 29.75
N ALA A 12 -4.10 -9.85 29.04
CA ALA A 12 -4.19 -10.36 27.70
C ALA A 12 -3.18 -9.65 26.81
N PHE A 13 -2.44 -10.45 26.04
CA PHE A 13 -2.07 -10.15 24.66
C PHE A 13 -1.97 -8.65 24.36
N MET A 14 -0.85 -8.03 24.76
CA MET A 14 -0.29 -7.01 23.90
C MET A 14 0.05 -7.73 22.60
N VAL A 15 -0.92 -7.77 21.68
CA VAL A 15 -0.65 -7.85 20.26
C VAL A 15 0.37 -6.76 20.04
N ALA A 16 1.64 -7.15 19.94
CA ALA A 16 2.67 -6.32 19.40
C ALA A 16 2.17 -5.97 18.01
N VAL A 17 1.46 -4.84 17.93
CA VAL A 17 1.20 -4.11 16.71
C VAL A 17 2.59 -3.89 16.18
N ALA A 18 2.97 -4.76 15.24
CA ALA A 18 4.26 -4.74 14.61
C ALA A 18 4.52 -3.29 14.26
N TYR A 19 5.47 -2.72 14.99
CA TYR A 19 5.92 -1.36 14.86
C TYR A 19 6.24 -1.20 13.38
N VAL A 20 5.35 -0.54 12.62
CA VAL A 20 5.54 -0.24 11.20
C VAL A 20 6.55 0.89 11.19
N SER A 21 7.80 0.54 11.47
CA SER A 21 8.95 1.39 11.27
C SER A 21 9.15 1.52 9.76
N GLY A 22 9.00 2.73 9.25
CA GLY A 22 9.22 3.05 7.84
C GLY A 22 8.26 4.09 7.31
N ASN A 23 8.35 5.32 7.81
CA ASN A 23 7.56 6.48 7.39
C ASN A 23 6.05 6.39 7.70
N SER A 24 5.50 7.48 8.23
CA SER A 24 4.07 7.66 8.40
C SER A 24 3.37 7.45 7.06
N LEU A 25 2.38 6.55 7.04
CA LEU A 25 1.57 6.27 5.85
C LEU A 25 1.03 7.60 5.26
N PRO A 26 1.34 7.91 4.00
CA PRO A 26 0.84 9.13 3.37
C PRO A 26 -0.69 9.11 3.30
N SER A 27 -1.31 10.28 3.47
CA SER A 27 -2.77 10.40 3.49
C SER A 27 -3.41 9.86 2.20
N GLY A 28 -4.30 8.88 2.37
CA GLY A 28 -5.01 8.22 1.28
C GLY A 28 -4.24 7.12 0.55
N CYS A 29 -3.11 6.66 1.10
CA CYS A 29 -2.50 5.37 0.75
C CYS A 29 -3.10 4.24 1.59
N ASN A 30 -3.17 3.04 1.03
CA ASN A 30 -3.62 1.86 1.77
C ASN A 30 -2.44 1.29 2.57
N VAL A 31 -2.69 0.86 3.79
CA VAL A 31 -1.68 0.11 4.55
C VAL A 31 -1.46 -1.23 3.87
N VAL A 32 -0.19 -1.58 3.66
CA VAL A 32 0.22 -2.93 3.32
C VAL A 32 1.08 -3.51 4.42
N THR A 33 0.99 -4.82 4.58
CA THR A 33 1.81 -5.59 5.53
C THR A 33 2.81 -6.42 4.75
N SER A 34 3.85 -6.88 5.43
CA SER A 34 4.83 -7.80 4.84
C SER A 34 4.21 -9.07 4.23
N ARG A 35 3.04 -9.51 4.71
CA ARG A 35 2.27 -10.64 4.18
C ARG A 35 1.45 -10.28 2.95
N SER A 36 0.82 -9.10 2.93
CA SER A 36 -0.04 -8.68 1.82
C SER A 36 0.72 -8.03 0.66
N PHE A 37 2.01 -7.73 0.83
CA PHE A 37 2.83 -7.00 -0.13
C PHE A 37 2.74 -7.56 -1.56
N GLY A 38 3.05 -8.84 -1.78
CA GLY A 38 2.99 -9.44 -3.12
C GLY A 38 1.59 -9.43 -3.74
N ASN A 39 0.55 -9.55 -2.91
CA ASN A 39 -0.85 -9.63 -3.37
C ASN A 39 -1.47 -8.26 -3.67
N THR A 40 -0.90 -7.17 -3.13
CA THR A 40 -1.47 -5.82 -3.27
C THR A 40 -0.90 -5.07 -4.48
N SER A 41 0.02 -5.69 -5.22
CA SER A 41 0.66 -5.09 -6.39
C SER A 41 -0.32 -4.82 -7.52
N ARG A 42 -0.24 -3.62 -8.12
CA ARG A 42 -0.91 -3.26 -9.36
C ARG A 42 0.08 -3.23 -10.52
N PRO A 43 0.11 -4.25 -11.39
CA PRO A 43 0.82 -4.15 -12.66
C PRO A 43 0.17 -3.05 -13.54
N PRO A 44 0.95 -2.25 -14.30
CA PRO A 44 2.40 -2.16 -14.39
C PRO A 44 3.05 -1.15 -13.40
N LEU A 45 2.27 -0.58 -12.48
CA LEU A 45 2.71 0.49 -11.58
C LEU A 45 3.83 0.08 -10.63
N GLY A 46 4.01 -1.22 -10.36
CA GLY A 46 5.14 -1.73 -9.59
C GLY A 46 6.49 -1.39 -10.23
N LEU A 47 6.63 -1.58 -11.55
CA LEU A 47 7.86 -1.26 -12.29
C LEU A 47 8.14 0.24 -12.28
N PHE A 48 7.10 1.06 -12.43
CA PHE A 48 7.22 2.51 -12.30
C PHE A 48 7.70 2.91 -10.90
N CYS A 49 7.09 2.35 -9.85
CA CYS A 49 7.50 2.61 -8.47
C CYS A 49 8.94 2.18 -8.20
N GLU A 50 9.39 1.07 -8.79
CA GLU A 50 10.77 0.63 -8.70
C GLU A 50 11.72 1.62 -9.40
N GLU A 51 11.41 2.03 -10.62
CA GLU A 51 12.24 2.95 -11.39
C GLU A 51 12.45 4.30 -10.71
N VAL A 52 11.40 4.87 -10.12
CA VAL A 52 11.48 6.20 -9.46
C VAL A 52 12.08 6.16 -8.06
N ASN A 53 12.19 4.99 -7.43
CA ASN A 53 12.71 4.86 -6.05
C ASN A 53 14.02 4.05 -5.97
N LYS A 54 14.50 3.45 -7.05
CA LYS A 54 15.71 2.61 -7.05
C LYS A 54 16.96 3.37 -6.60
N ASP A 55 17.05 4.68 -6.87
CA ASP A 55 18.25 5.46 -6.55
C ASP A 55 18.33 5.80 -5.05
N GLU A 56 17.20 6.11 -4.43
CA GLU A 56 17.11 6.42 -3.00
C GLU A 56 17.09 5.16 -2.12
N HIS A 57 16.48 4.09 -2.63
CA HIS A 57 16.25 2.84 -1.91
C HIS A 57 16.48 1.60 -2.78
N PRO A 58 17.74 1.34 -3.19
CA PRO A 58 18.09 0.26 -4.13
C PRO A 58 17.84 -1.14 -3.58
N ASN A 59 17.86 -1.30 -2.26
CA ASN A 59 17.70 -2.60 -1.59
C ASN A 59 16.23 -2.93 -1.24
N ARG A 60 15.27 -2.27 -1.89
CA ARG A 60 13.84 -2.47 -1.65
C ARG A 60 13.14 -2.96 -2.91
N THR A 61 12.24 -3.92 -2.73
CA THR A 61 11.29 -4.28 -3.78
C THR A 61 10.09 -3.36 -3.70
N TRP A 62 9.62 -2.83 -4.83
CA TRP A 62 8.56 -1.83 -4.88
C TRP A 62 7.28 -2.35 -5.55
N ILE A 63 6.14 -1.92 -5.03
CA ILE A 63 4.82 -2.18 -5.61
C ILE A 63 3.99 -0.89 -5.64
N GLY A 64 3.13 -0.75 -6.64
CA GLY A 64 2.09 0.28 -6.67
C GLY A 64 0.79 -0.26 -6.07
N ILE A 65 0.22 0.43 -5.07
CA ILE A 65 -0.97 -0.06 -4.34
C ILE A 65 -2.22 0.76 -4.57
N ASN A 66 -2.10 2.09 -4.62
CA ASN A 66 -3.21 3.02 -4.82
C ASN A 66 -2.89 3.97 -5.97
N LEU A 67 -3.78 4.06 -6.95
CA LEU A 67 -3.70 5.02 -8.04
C LEU A 67 -4.87 6.00 -7.96
N LYS A 68 -4.59 7.28 -7.78
CA LYS A 68 -5.57 8.38 -7.83
C LYS A 68 -5.45 9.10 -9.16
N LEU A 69 -6.18 8.60 -10.16
CA LEU A 69 -6.16 9.12 -11.54
C LEU A 69 -6.45 10.63 -11.69
N PRO A 70 -7.38 11.26 -10.94
CA PRO A 70 -7.62 12.70 -11.08
C PRO A 70 -6.35 13.53 -10.86
N GLN A 71 -5.52 13.10 -9.91
CA GLN A 71 -4.25 13.73 -9.54
C GLN A 71 -3.03 13.05 -10.15
N CYS A 72 -3.23 11.97 -10.93
CA CYS A 72 -2.15 11.14 -11.49
C CYS A 72 -1.15 10.63 -10.44
N THR A 73 -1.55 10.52 -9.18
CA THR A 73 -0.66 10.11 -8.08
C THR A 73 -0.78 8.61 -7.81
N VAL A 74 0.36 7.96 -7.59
CA VAL A 74 0.46 6.56 -7.19
C VAL A 74 1.15 6.46 -5.83
N CYS A 75 0.56 5.69 -4.93
CA CYS A 75 1.23 5.26 -3.71
C CYS A 75 2.10 4.05 -4.02
N CYS A 76 3.39 4.21 -3.82
CA CYS A 76 4.40 3.17 -3.90
C CYS A 76 4.71 2.66 -2.49
N ALA A 77 4.78 1.34 -2.33
CA ALA A 77 5.26 0.71 -1.11
C ALA A 77 6.51 -0.10 -1.42
N GLY A 78 7.57 0.12 -0.65
CA GLY A 78 8.88 -0.50 -0.79
C GLY A 78 9.17 -1.39 0.41
N LYS A 79 9.29 -2.69 0.18
CA LYS A 79 9.65 -3.68 1.21
C LYS A 79 11.16 -3.92 1.19
N SER A 80 11.80 -3.81 2.35
CA SER A 80 13.21 -4.18 2.49
C SER A 80 13.41 -5.67 2.24
N THR A 81 14.51 -6.04 1.59
CA THR A 81 14.90 -7.45 1.41
C THR A 81 15.40 -8.09 2.70
N THR A 82 15.81 -7.30 3.68
CA THR A 82 16.46 -7.75 4.92
C THR A 82 15.61 -7.60 6.18
N GLY A 83 14.43 -6.99 6.09
CA GLY A 83 13.61 -6.68 7.27
C GLY A 83 12.11 -6.57 6.96
N PRO A 84 11.26 -6.53 8.00
CA PRO A 84 9.81 -6.44 7.84
C PRO A 84 9.31 -5.04 7.45
N ASP A 85 10.21 -4.06 7.46
CA ASP A 85 9.91 -2.65 7.26
C ASP A 85 9.40 -2.37 5.85
N ILE A 86 8.27 -1.65 5.80
CA ILE A 86 7.68 -1.15 4.57
C ILE A 86 7.81 0.35 4.60
N HIS A 87 8.41 0.88 3.54
CA HIS A 87 8.50 2.30 3.29
C HIS A 87 7.42 2.71 2.29
N TYR A 88 6.85 3.89 2.48
CA TYR A 88 5.85 4.45 1.57
C TYR A 88 6.37 5.71 0.89
N ASN A 89 6.15 5.80 -0.41
CA ASN A 89 6.37 7.01 -1.19
C ASN A 89 5.13 7.33 -2.06
N VAL A 90 4.87 8.61 -2.30
CA VAL A 90 3.83 9.05 -3.25
C VAL A 90 4.54 9.65 -4.45
N SER A 91 4.33 9.03 -5.61
CA SER A 91 4.95 9.46 -6.86
C SER A 91 3.87 9.95 -7.83
N ILE A 92 4.20 10.97 -8.61
CA ILE A 92 3.33 11.48 -9.68
C ILE A 92 3.69 10.71 -10.96
N LEU A 93 2.69 10.08 -11.59
CA LEU A 93 2.89 9.40 -12.86
C LEU A 93 3.27 10.39 -13.95
N TRP A 94 4.06 9.91 -14.91
CA TRP A 94 4.31 10.66 -16.14
C TRP A 94 3.00 10.97 -16.85
N GLU A 95 2.90 12.17 -17.41
CA GLU A 95 1.67 12.69 -18.01
C GLU A 95 1.11 11.76 -19.08
N SER A 96 1.98 11.21 -19.94
CA SER A 96 1.63 10.24 -20.98
C SER A 96 1.03 8.94 -20.42
N SER A 97 1.63 8.40 -19.35
CA SER A 97 1.13 7.22 -18.63
C SER A 97 -0.20 7.50 -17.94
N CYS A 98 -0.36 8.68 -17.33
CA CYS A 98 -1.61 9.05 -16.71
C CYS A 98 -2.74 9.25 -17.72
N ALA A 99 -2.47 9.92 -18.85
CA ALA A 99 -3.44 10.12 -19.93
C ALA A 99 -3.94 8.78 -20.48
N ARG A 100 -3.03 7.83 -20.73
CA ARG A 100 -3.38 6.46 -21.15
C ARG A 100 -4.31 5.76 -20.16
N LEU A 101 -4.01 5.84 -18.86
CA LEU A 101 -4.83 5.20 -17.82
C LEU A 101 -6.19 5.88 -17.62
N LYS A 102 -6.27 7.21 -17.78
CA LYS A 102 -7.54 7.96 -17.78
C LYS A 102 -8.42 7.50 -18.95
N ASN A 103 -7.86 7.43 -20.16
CA ASN A 103 -8.60 7.06 -21.37
C ASN A 103 -9.04 5.59 -21.36
N GLY A 104 -8.20 4.68 -20.85
CA GLY A 104 -8.55 3.26 -20.71
C GLY A 104 -9.65 2.96 -19.68
N ARG A 105 -9.93 3.89 -18.74
CA ARG A 105 -11.13 3.83 -17.89
C ARG A 105 -12.37 4.42 -18.57
N GLY A 106 -12.20 5.46 -19.38
CA GLY A 106 -13.30 6.07 -20.14
C GLY A 106 -13.91 5.13 -21.17
N THR A 107 -13.15 4.16 -21.69
CA THR A 107 -13.62 3.16 -22.67
C THR A 107 -14.26 1.91 -22.06
N ARG A 108 -14.27 1.76 -20.72
CA ARG A 108 -15.15 0.77 -20.07
C ARG A 108 -16.57 1.32 -20.01
N ASN A 109 -17.25 1.36 -21.16
CA ASN A 109 -18.70 1.33 -21.15
C ASN A 109 -19.12 0.06 -20.39
N PRO A 110 -20.03 0.13 -19.40
CA PRO A 110 -20.66 -1.07 -18.88
C PRO A 110 -21.30 -1.81 -20.06
N PRO A 111 -21.23 -3.15 -20.14
CA PRO A 111 -21.93 -3.88 -21.19
C PRO A 111 -23.40 -3.45 -21.15
N GLY A 112 -23.87 -2.90 -22.26
CA GLY A 112 -25.21 -2.38 -22.41
C GLY A 112 -26.21 -3.44 -21.96
N ARG A 113 -27.03 -3.06 -20.97
CA ARG A 113 -28.27 -3.76 -20.67
C ARG A 113 -29.27 -3.38 -21.76
N SER A 114 -29.09 -3.90 -22.97
CA SER A 114 -30.15 -3.92 -23.99
C SER A 114 -31.11 -5.04 -23.64
N ARG A 115 -32.16 -4.70 -22.88
CA ARG A 115 -33.44 -5.40 -22.92
C ARG A 115 -34.51 -4.36 -23.12
N SER A 116 -35.00 -4.27 -24.35
CA SER A 116 -36.35 -3.82 -24.70
C SER A 116 -36.70 -4.53 -25.99
#